data_AF-A0A0J9UI57-F1
#
_entry.id   AF-A0A0J9UI57-F1
#
_cell.length_a   1.000
_cell.length_b   1.000
_cell.length_c   1.000
_cell.angle_alpha   90.00
_cell.angle_beta   90.00
_cell.angle_gamma   90.00
#
_symmetry.space_group_name_H-M   'P 1'
#
loop_
_entity.id
_entity.type
_entity.pdbx_description
1 polymer ?
#
loop_
_entity_poly.entity_id
_entity_poly.type
_entity_poly.pdbx_seq_one_letter_code
_entity_poly.pdbx_strand_id
1 'polypeptide(L)'
;MNPPQSPPSQASSHFQLEPIPAAILADKEVKRRDAIALLGACKTGCKVIDEEVMLGGFERGSVVGISAEDEELGVQLGLQTLAHSLCEGTVTSGLLITPRPASVMLAGLRDAVKSELEAKWCTKDTIRMKLRECLEKVMLSCVFDMDGLWEHWQIRLRVVAEKMIAAGPRGNKY
;
A
#
# COMPACT_ATOMS: atom_id res chain seq x y z
N MET A 1 45.85 35.91 -8.85
CA MET A 1 44.65 35.24 -9.40
C MET A 1 44.07 34.41 -8.26
N ASN A 2 42.87 34.76 -7.79
CA ASN A 2 42.18 33.97 -6.76
C ASN A 2 41.53 32.74 -7.41
N PRO A 3 41.52 31.57 -6.74
CA PRO A 3 40.82 30.40 -7.26
C PRO A 3 39.30 30.65 -7.27
N PRO A 4 38.56 30.06 -8.23
CA PRO A 4 37.11 30.19 -8.27
C PRO A 4 36.50 29.57 -7.02
N GLN A 5 35.68 30.35 -6.31
CA GLN A 5 34.85 29.87 -5.22
C GLN A 5 33.86 28.84 -5.78
N SER A 6 33.92 27.61 -5.28
CA SER A 6 32.89 26.60 -5.49
C SER A 6 31.53 27.15 -5.00
N PRO A 7 30.43 26.94 -5.74
CA PRO A 7 29.11 27.35 -5.27
C PRO A 7 28.80 26.64 -3.95
N PRO A 8 28.11 27.31 -3.00
CA PRO A 8 27.76 26.70 -1.72
C PRO A 8 26.96 25.42 -1.97
N SER A 9 27.59 24.28 -1.64
CA SER A 9 26.93 22.98 -1.57
C SER A 9 25.73 23.10 -0.64
N GLN A 10 24.60 22.56 -1.09
CA GLN A 10 23.35 22.37 -0.37
C GLN A 10 23.40 22.78 1.11
N ALA A 11 22.81 23.93 1.42
CA ALA A 11 22.36 24.20 2.77
C ALA A 11 21.34 23.11 3.13
N SER A 12 21.82 22.05 3.79
CA SER A 12 21.00 21.19 4.60
C SER A 12 20.22 22.11 5.54
N SER A 13 18.90 22.13 5.39
CA SER A 13 18.05 22.77 6.38
C SER A 13 18.26 21.99 7.68
N HIS A 14 19.09 22.55 8.55
CA HIS A 14 19.45 21.97 9.83
C HIS A 14 18.23 22.09 10.75
N PHE A 15 17.20 21.28 10.50
CA PHE A 15 16.19 21.00 11.51
C PHE A 15 16.94 20.35 12.67
N GLN A 16 17.17 21.11 13.74
CA GLN A 16 17.64 20.57 15.00
C GLN A 16 16.50 19.70 15.57
N LEU A 17 16.38 18.48 15.06
CA LEU A 17 15.53 17.47 15.66
C LEU A 17 16.24 17.04 16.95
N GLU A 18 15.59 17.27 18.09
CA GLU A 18 16.06 16.69 19.35
C GLU A 18 16.15 15.16 19.17
N PRO A 19 17.28 14.53 19.55
CA PRO A 19 17.43 13.09 19.42
C PRO A 19 16.33 12.36 20.19
N ILE A 20 15.53 11.57 19.48
CA ILE A 20 14.53 10.72 20.13
C ILE A 20 15.25 9.47 20.65
N PRO A 21 15.13 9.15 21.95
CA PRO A 21 15.71 7.92 22.50
C PRO A 21 15.23 6.68 21.73
N ALA A 22 16.16 5.79 21.40
CA ALA A 22 15.85 4.56 20.65
C ALA A 22 14.80 3.68 21.34
N ALA A 23 14.76 3.68 22.67
CA ALA A 23 13.75 2.95 23.46
C ALA A 23 12.32 3.44 23.15
N ILE A 24 12.12 4.75 22.99
CA ILE A 24 10.80 5.31 22.67
C ILE A 24 10.36 4.88 21.27
N LEU A 25 11.30 4.85 20.31
CA LEU A 25 11.02 4.37 18.95
C LEU A 25 10.71 2.87 18.95
N ALA A 26 11.45 2.07 19.73
CA ALA A 26 11.22 0.64 19.88
C ALA A 26 9.84 0.36 20.49
N ASP A 27 9.46 1.03 21.58
CA ASP A 27 8.16 0.86 22.21
C ASP A 27 7.01 1.27 21.27
N LYS A 28 7.18 2.35 20.51
CA LYS A 28 6.21 2.77 19.49
C LYS A 28 6.08 1.74 18.39
N GLU A 29 7.20 1.18 17.94
CA GLU A 29 7.24 0.18 16.88
C GLU A 29 6.62 -1.16 17.33
N VAL A 30 6.85 -1.60 18.57
CA VAL A 30 6.19 -2.78 19.15
C VAL A 30 4.68 -2.57 19.20
N LYS A 31 4.22 -1.45 19.77
CA LYS A 31 2.77 -1.11 19.81
C LYS A 31 2.15 -1.07 18.41
N ARG A 32 2.88 -0.53 17.43
CA ARG A 32 2.45 -0.49 16.02
C ARG A 32 2.32 -1.90 15.46
N ARG A 33 3.32 -2.76 15.66
CA ARG A 33 3.30 -4.17 15.20
C ARG A 33 2.17 -4.97 15.84
N ASP A 34 1.99 -4.85 17.16
CA ASP A 34 0.92 -5.55 17.88
C ASP A 34 -0.46 -5.13 17.37
N ALA A 35 -0.68 -3.81 17.17
CA ALA A 35 -1.94 -3.31 16.64
C ALA A 35 -2.21 -3.79 15.20
N ILE A 36 -1.17 -3.91 14.38
CA ILE A 36 -1.27 -4.39 13.00
C ILE A 36 -1.50 -5.90 12.95
N ALA A 37 -0.87 -6.67 13.84
CA ALA A 37 -1.07 -8.11 13.92
C ALA A 37 -2.54 -8.49 14.15
N LEU A 38 -3.28 -7.66 14.91
CA LEU A 38 -4.72 -7.84 15.13
C LEU A 38 -5.56 -7.71 13.84
N LEU A 39 -5.04 -7.06 12.80
CA LEU A 39 -5.72 -6.91 11.50
C LEU A 39 -5.53 -8.14 10.59
N GLY A 40 -4.69 -9.10 11.00
CA GLY A 40 -4.36 -10.28 10.21
C GLY A 40 -3.56 -9.98 8.93
N ALA A 41 -3.17 -11.04 8.22
CA ALA A 41 -2.44 -10.94 6.96
C ALA A 41 -3.35 -10.62 5.77
N CYS A 42 -2.76 -10.06 4.70
CA CYS A 42 -3.42 -9.89 3.41
C CYS A 42 -3.26 -11.18 2.59
N LYS A 43 -4.38 -11.87 2.34
CA LYS A 43 -4.42 -13.12 1.59
C LYS A 43 -4.57 -12.88 0.09
N THR A 44 -4.04 -13.82 -0.69
CA THR A 44 -4.21 -13.88 -2.15
C THR A 44 -5.52 -14.54 -2.55
N GLY A 45 -6.14 -15.34 -1.67
CA GLY A 45 -7.31 -16.16 -2.02
C GLY A 45 -6.92 -17.50 -2.65
N CYS A 46 -5.63 -17.72 -2.94
CA CYS A 46 -5.11 -19.01 -3.35
C CYS A 46 -4.57 -19.75 -2.13
N LYS A 47 -5.24 -20.83 -1.71
CA LYS A 47 -4.86 -21.61 -0.52
C LYS A 47 -3.42 -22.10 -0.55
N VAL A 48 -2.95 -22.61 -1.68
CA VAL A 48 -1.56 -23.11 -1.82
C VAL A 48 -0.58 -21.98 -1.55
N ILE A 49 -0.80 -20.80 -2.14
CA ILE A 49 0.10 -19.66 -1.92
C ILE A 49 -0.04 -19.15 -0.47
N ASP A 50 -1.25 -19.00 0.03
CA ASP A 50 -1.49 -18.43 1.35
C ASP A 50 -1.02 -19.35 2.48
N GLU A 51 -1.30 -20.65 2.42
CA GLU A 51 -1.08 -21.60 3.52
C GLU A 51 0.24 -22.36 3.39
N GLU A 52 0.67 -22.71 2.17
CA GLU A 52 1.87 -23.54 1.96
C GLU A 52 3.11 -22.70 1.62
N VAL A 53 2.96 -21.59 0.89
CA VAL A 53 4.09 -20.74 0.47
C VAL A 53 4.33 -19.60 1.45
N MET A 54 3.29 -18.83 1.78
CA MET A 54 3.39 -17.63 2.60
C MET A 54 3.08 -17.86 4.08
N LEU A 55 2.62 -19.07 4.45
CA LEU A 55 2.33 -19.46 5.84
C LEU A 55 1.36 -18.50 6.57
N GLY A 56 0.39 -17.94 5.84
CA GLY A 56 -0.66 -17.07 6.37
C GLY A 56 -1.05 -15.91 5.45
N GLY A 57 -0.20 -15.55 4.48
CA GLY A 57 -0.38 -14.42 3.56
C GLY A 57 0.67 -13.33 3.75
N PHE A 58 0.46 -12.17 3.11
CA PHE A 58 1.36 -11.02 3.27
C PHE A 58 1.17 -10.33 4.62
N GLU A 59 2.26 -10.20 5.38
CA GLU A 59 2.26 -9.48 6.65
C GLU A 59 2.00 -7.98 6.45
N ARG A 60 1.06 -7.43 7.22
CA ARG A 60 0.75 -6.00 7.18
C ARG A 60 1.87 -5.20 7.83
N GLY A 61 2.11 -4.00 7.32
CA GLY A 61 3.17 -3.13 7.83
C GLY A 61 4.57 -3.57 7.43
N SER A 62 4.67 -4.55 6.52
CA SER A 62 5.89 -5.00 5.86
C SER A 62 5.88 -4.56 4.39
N VAL A 63 7.08 -4.48 3.80
CA VAL A 63 7.26 -4.27 2.35
C VAL A 63 7.80 -5.57 1.78
N VAL A 64 7.09 -6.13 0.81
CA VAL A 64 7.45 -7.39 0.18
C VAL A 64 7.81 -7.14 -1.28
N GLY A 65 9.03 -7.49 -1.66
CA GLY A 65 9.47 -7.50 -3.05
C GLY A 65 9.15 -8.85 -3.69
N ILE A 66 8.51 -8.84 -4.86
CA ILE A 66 8.24 -10.04 -5.65
C ILE A 66 9.13 -9.98 -6.89
N SER A 67 9.94 -11.01 -7.09
CA SER A 67 10.76 -11.19 -8.28
C SER A 67 10.43 -12.54 -8.88
N ALA A 68 10.16 -12.55 -10.18
CA ALA A 68 9.80 -13.73 -10.95
C ALA A 68 10.38 -13.62 -12.35
N GLU A 69 10.65 -14.75 -12.99
CA GLU A 69 11.07 -14.78 -14.41
C GLU A 69 9.96 -14.26 -15.32
N ASP A 70 8.71 -14.63 -15.01
CA ASP A 70 7.53 -14.05 -15.63
C ASP A 70 7.18 -12.72 -14.94
N GLU A 71 7.42 -11.62 -15.66
CA GLU A 71 7.14 -10.26 -15.20
C GLU A 71 5.65 -10.09 -14.81
N GLU A 72 4.75 -10.86 -15.42
CA GLU A 72 3.32 -10.72 -15.19
C GLU A 72 2.87 -11.40 -13.88
N LEU A 73 3.62 -12.39 -13.39
CA LEU A 73 3.27 -13.11 -12.16
C LEU A 73 3.21 -12.18 -10.95
N GLY A 74 4.19 -11.29 -10.80
CA GLY A 74 4.23 -10.35 -9.68
C GLY A 74 3.07 -9.36 -9.70
N VAL A 75 2.70 -8.89 -10.90
CA VAL A 75 1.56 -8.01 -11.12
C VAL A 75 0.26 -8.72 -10.77
N GLN A 76 0.06 -9.93 -11.28
CA GLN A 76 -1.14 -10.73 -11.03
C GLN A 76 -1.29 -11.04 -9.53
N LEU A 77 -0.22 -11.44 -8.85
CA LEU A 77 -0.25 -11.74 -7.42
C LEU A 77 -0.64 -10.51 -6.60
N GLY A 78 -0.11 -9.32 -6.92
CA GLY A 78 -0.46 -8.06 -6.27
C GLY A 78 -1.92 -7.67 -6.51
N LEU A 79 -2.40 -7.76 -7.76
CA LEU A 79 -3.78 -7.46 -8.12
C LEU A 79 -4.77 -8.41 -7.46
N GLN A 80 -4.46 -9.71 -7.43
CA GLN A 80 -5.29 -10.73 -6.79
C GLN A 80 -5.36 -10.51 -5.27
N THR A 81 -4.24 -10.21 -4.62
CA THR A 81 -4.20 -9.90 -3.17
C THR A 81 -5.08 -8.70 -2.83
N LEU A 82 -5.01 -7.64 -3.66
CA LEU A 82 -5.86 -6.47 -3.49
C LEU A 82 -7.34 -6.81 -3.72
N ALA A 83 -7.65 -7.54 -4.80
CA ALA A 83 -9.01 -7.97 -5.13
C ALA A 83 -9.63 -8.80 -4.00
N HIS A 84 -8.91 -9.80 -3.50
CA HIS A 84 -9.35 -10.66 -2.41
C HIS A 84 -9.63 -9.82 -1.15
N SER A 85 -8.71 -8.94 -0.78
CA SER A 85 -8.85 -8.07 0.39
C SER A 85 -10.05 -7.12 0.29
N LEU A 86 -10.32 -6.58 -0.90
CA LEU A 86 -11.49 -5.73 -1.15
C LEU A 86 -12.80 -6.52 -1.05
N CYS A 87 -12.83 -7.74 -1.60
CA CYS A 87 -14.02 -8.59 -1.59
C CYS A 87 -14.35 -9.11 -0.18
N GLU A 88 -13.34 -9.43 0.63
CA GLU A 88 -13.51 -9.80 2.04
C GLU A 88 -13.78 -8.60 2.95
N GLY A 89 -13.59 -7.36 2.46
CA GLY A 89 -13.71 -6.15 3.27
C GLY A 89 -12.62 -6.01 4.34
N THR A 90 -11.50 -6.71 4.19
CA THR A 90 -10.34 -6.62 5.11
C THR A 90 -9.52 -5.35 4.89
N VAL A 91 -9.79 -4.61 3.81
CA VAL A 91 -9.25 -3.27 3.54
C VAL A 91 -10.37 -2.32 3.16
N THR A 92 -10.21 -1.05 3.54
CA THR A 92 -11.19 0.01 3.22
C THR A 92 -10.93 0.65 1.86
N SER A 93 -9.67 0.68 1.42
CA SER A 93 -9.24 1.19 0.12
C SER A 93 -7.90 0.62 -0.29
N GLY A 94 -7.60 0.71 -1.59
CA GLY A 94 -6.33 0.30 -2.19
C GLY A 94 -5.65 1.43 -2.94
N LEU A 95 -4.32 1.39 -2.99
CA LEU A 95 -3.52 2.27 -3.83
C LEU A 95 -2.67 1.41 -4.76
N LEU A 96 -2.85 1.61 -6.06
CA LEU A 96 -2.05 1.01 -7.10
C LEU A 96 -1.17 2.09 -7.73
N ILE A 97 0.15 1.95 -7.58
CA ILE A 97 1.15 2.80 -8.22
C ILE A 97 1.85 1.94 -9.25
N THR A 98 1.97 2.42 -10.48
CA THR A 98 2.48 1.60 -11.58
C THR A 98 3.09 2.44 -12.69
N PRO A 99 4.17 1.96 -13.34
CA PRO A 99 4.65 2.54 -14.59
C PRO A 99 3.90 2.03 -15.82
N ARG A 100 3.04 1.01 -15.66
CA ARG A 100 2.27 0.43 -16.77
C ARG A 100 1.08 1.31 -17.15
N PRO A 101 0.59 1.22 -18.39
CA PRO A 101 -0.61 1.95 -18.80
C PRO A 101 -1.82 1.64 -17.91
N ALA A 102 -2.56 2.69 -17.54
CA ALA A 102 -3.71 2.57 -16.66
C ALA A 102 -4.75 1.54 -17.15
N SER A 103 -4.97 1.48 -18.47
CA SER A 103 -5.95 0.57 -19.09
C SER A 103 -5.63 -0.90 -18.81
N VAL A 104 -4.35 -1.28 -18.89
CA VAL A 104 -3.88 -2.65 -18.62
C VAL A 104 -4.12 -3.01 -17.16
N MET A 105 -3.73 -2.11 -16.26
CA MET A 105 -3.84 -2.32 -14.81
C MET A 105 -5.30 -2.34 -14.33
N LEU A 106 -6.16 -1.50 -14.90
CA LEU A 106 -7.59 -1.50 -14.62
C LEU A 106 -8.28 -2.75 -15.16
N ALA A 107 -7.89 -3.23 -16.34
CA ALA A 107 -8.42 -4.48 -16.90
C ALA A 107 -8.04 -5.66 -15.99
N GLY A 108 -6.76 -5.79 -15.62
CA GLY A 108 -6.30 -6.84 -14.72
C GLY A 108 -6.98 -6.79 -13.34
N LEU A 109 -7.11 -5.59 -12.75
CA LEU A 109 -7.80 -5.43 -11.47
C LEU A 109 -9.28 -5.81 -11.57
N ARG A 110 -9.98 -5.36 -12.62
CA ARG A 110 -11.38 -5.71 -12.85
C ARG A 110 -11.55 -7.21 -12.97
N ASP A 111 -10.66 -7.87 -13.69
CA ASP A 111 -10.75 -9.31 -13.93
C ASP A 111 -10.45 -10.11 -12.65
N ALA A 112 -9.46 -9.69 -11.85
CA ALA A 112 -9.18 -10.26 -10.53
C ALA A 112 -10.36 -10.13 -9.56
N VAL A 113 -10.92 -8.92 -9.42
CA VAL A 113 -12.10 -8.69 -8.58
C VAL A 113 -13.27 -9.51 -9.07
N LYS A 114 -13.55 -9.51 -10.37
CA LYS A 114 -14.64 -10.29 -10.94
C LYS A 114 -14.48 -11.79 -10.64
N SER A 115 -13.26 -12.34 -10.78
CA SER A 115 -12.98 -13.74 -10.47
C SER A 115 -13.24 -14.07 -9.00
N GLU A 116 -12.80 -13.23 -8.06
CA GLU A 116 -13.10 -13.37 -6.63
C GLU A 116 -14.60 -13.31 -6.35
N LEU A 117 -15.34 -12.43 -7.04
CA LEU A 117 -16.78 -12.33 -6.86
C LEU A 117 -17.53 -13.54 -7.42
N GLU A 118 -17.13 -14.04 -8.60
CA GLU A 118 -17.72 -15.24 -9.21
C GLU A 118 -17.50 -16.49 -8.36
N ALA A 119 -16.40 -16.56 -7.61
CA ALA A 119 -16.14 -17.66 -6.68
C ALA A 119 -17.05 -17.65 -5.44
N LYS A 120 -17.61 -16.49 -5.06
CA LYS A 120 -18.38 -16.28 -3.82
C LYS A 120 -19.88 -16.13 -4.02
N TRP A 121 -20.32 -15.52 -5.12
CA TRP A 121 -21.72 -15.16 -5.37
C TRP A 121 -22.22 -15.73 -6.70
N CYS A 122 -23.47 -16.22 -6.73
CA CYS A 122 -24.04 -16.86 -7.93
C CYS A 122 -24.81 -15.91 -8.86
N THR A 123 -25.26 -14.74 -8.40
CA THR A 123 -26.15 -13.85 -9.18
C THR A 123 -25.38 -12.76 -9.94
N LYS A 124 -25.58 -12.69 -11.26
CA LYS A 124 -24.88 -11.73 -12.15
C LYS A 124 -25.07 -10.26 -11.74
N ASP A 125 -26.26 -9.88 -11.29
CA ASP A 125 -26.55 -8.50 -10.91
C ASP A 125 -25.82 -8.09 -9.61
N THR A 126 -25.75 -9.00 -8.64
CA THR A 126 -24.99 -8.81 -7.40
C THR A 126 -23.50 -8.67 -7.68
N ILE A 127 -22.96 -9.50 -8.57
CA ILE A 127 -21.55 -9.41 -9.00
C ILE A 127 -21.25 -8.04 -9.62
N ARG A 128 -22.10 -7.55 -10.53
CA ARG A 128 -21.90 -6.23 -11.17
C ARG A 128 -21.90 -5.09 -10.17
N MET A 129 -22.82 -5.10 -9.21
CA MET A 129 -22.91 -4.09 -8.16
C MET A 129 -21.66 -4.12 -7.26
N LYS A 130 -21.26 -5.31 -6.80
CA LYS A 130 -20.09 -5.48 -5.92
C LYS A 130 -18.77 -5.18 -6.62
N LEU A 131 -18.66 -5.50 -7.91
CA LEU A 131 -17.51 -5.13 -8.72
C LEU A 131 -17.30 -3.63 -8.75
N ARG A 132 -18.37 -2.86 -9.01
CA ARG A 132 -18.33 -1.39 -8.96
C ARG A 132 -17.90 -0.89 -7.58
N GLU A 133 -18.53 -1.40 -6.52
CA GLU A 133 -18.22 -1.02 -5.14
C GLU A 133 -16.74 -1.26 -4.77
N CYS A 134 -16.16 -2.37 -5.23
CA CYS A 134 -14.75 -2.68 -5.00
C CYS A 134 -13.82 -1.74 -5.78
N LEU A 135 -14.12 -1.48 -7.05
CA LEU A 135 -13.29 -0.63 -7.91
C LEU A 135 -13.30 0.83 -7.46
N GLU A 136 -14.41 1.34 -6.91
CA GLU A 136 -14.51 2.69 -6.35
C GLU A 136 -13.60 2.92 -5.13
N LYS A 137 -13.18 1.85 -4.45
CA LYS A 137 -12.26 1.90 -3.30
C LYS A 137 -10.79 1.94 -3.71
N VAL A 138 -10.47 1.86 -5.01
CA VAL A 138 -9.08 1.80 -5.49
C VAL A 138 -8.68 3.11 -6.15
N MET A 139 -7.54 3.64 -5.73
CA MET A 139 -6.88 4.75 -6.41
C MET A 139 -5.72 4.22 -7.25
N LEU A 140 -5.67 4.62 -8.52
CA LEU A 140 -4.61 4.27 -9.46
C LEU A 140 -3.79 5.51 -9.79
N SER A 141 -2.46 5.41 -9.66
CA SER A 141 -1.50 6.43 -10.06
C SER A 141 -0.50 5.85 -11.05
N CYS A 142 -0.45 6.42 -12.25
CA CYS A 142 0.57 6.07 -13.24
C CYS A 142 1.78 6.99 -13.07
N VAL A 143 2.97 6.41 -12.94
CA VAL A 143 4.24 7.15 -12.76
C VAL A 143 5.19 6.77 -13.88
N PHE A 144 5.70 7.76 -14.62
CA PHE A 144 6.45 7.49 -15.87
C PHE A 144 7.96 7.49 -15.68
N ASP A 145 8.44 8.05 -14.57
CA ASP A 145 9.85 8.15 -14.21
C ASP A 145 10.04 8.08 -12.67
N MET A 146 11.30 7.98 -12.26
CA MET A 146 11.68 7.94 -10.85
C MET A 146 11.32 9.23 -10.11
N ASP A 147 11.37 10.38 -10.80
CA ASP A 147 10.99 11.68 -10.25
C ASP A 147 9.48 11.71 -9.96
N GLY A 148 8.64 11.24 -10.87
CA GLY A 148 7.20 11.11 -10.67
C GLY A 148 6.81 10.12 -9.56
N LEU A 149 7.60 9.06 -9.34
CA LEU A 149 7.42 8.17 -8.19
C LEU A 149 7.72 8.91 -6.87
N TRP A 150 8.83 9.65 -6.81
CA TRP A 150 9.24 10.41 -5.63
C TRP A 150 8.24 11.50 -5.26
N GLU A 151 7.77 12.28 -6.24
CA GLU A 151 6.73 13.31 -6.06
C GLU A 151 5.44 12.71 -5.49
N HIS A 152 5.01 11.55 -6.02
CA HIS A 152 3.81 10.88 -5.54
C HIS A 152 3.95 10.42 -4.07
N TRP A 153 5.11 9.87 -3.70
CA TRP A 153 5.38 9.44 -2.33
C TRP A 153 5.37 10.63 -1.37
N GLN A 154 5.96 11.76 -1.76
CA GLN A 154 6.03 12.97 -0.94
C GLN A 154 4.66 13.63 -0.74
N ILE A 155 3.83 13.70 -1.78
CA ILE A 155 2.46 14.21 -1.70
C ILE A 155 1.60 13.30 -0.81
N ARG A 156 1.73 11.97 -0.95
CA ARG A 156 0.92 11.02 -0.18
C ARG A 156 1.32 10.98 1.30
N LEU A 157 2.62 11.00 1.61
CA LEU A 157 3.11 11.09 2.99
C LEU A 157 2.58 12.35 3.69
N ARG A 158 2.51 13.49 2.98
CA ARG A 158 1.89 14.72 3.51
C ARG A 158 0.40 14.53 3.79
N VAL A 159 -0.38 13.99 2.86
CA VAL A 159 -1.83 13.76 3.05
C VAL A 159 -2.11 12.75 4.17
N VAL A 160 -1.30 11.69 4.29
CA VAL A 160 -1.42 10.71 5.38
C VAL A 160 -1.03 11.33 6.72
N ALA A 161 0.06 12.11 6.77
CA ALA A 161 0.47 12.84 7.97
C ALA A 161 -0.58 13.87 8.40
N GLU A 162 -1.15 14.64 7.48
CA GLU A 162 -2.23 15.60 7.75
C GLU A 162 -3.50 14.92 8.26
N LYS A 163 -3.88 13.75 7.71
CA LYS A 163 -4.99 12.95 8.22
C LYS A 163 -4.71 12.36 9.61
N MET A 164 -3.47 11.95 9.90
CA MET A 164 -3.07 11.48 11.23
C MET A 164 -3.02 12.61 12.27
N ILE A 165 -2.63 13.82 11.86
CA ILE A 165 -2.66 15.04 12.71
C ILE A 165 -4.12 15.47 12.97
N ALA A 166 -4.98 15.43 11.96
CA ALA A 166 -6.41 15.74 12.08
C ALA A 166 -7.17 14.71 12.93
N ALA A 167 -6.72 13.45 12.95
CA ALA A 167 -7.24 12.39 13.81
C ALA A 167 -6.61 12.39 15.22
N GLY A 168 -6.22 13.58 15.72
CA GLY A 168 -5.46 13.79 16.95
C GLY A 168 -5.90 12.94 18.16
N PRO A 169 -5.01 12.74 19.14
CA PRO A 169 -5.23 11.80 20.23
C PRO A 169 -6.53 12.15 20.95
N ARG A 170 -7.47 11.19 21.02
CA ARG A 170 -8.57 11.25 21.98
C ARG A 170 -7.92 11.23 23.37
N GLY A 171 -7.63 12.41 23.87
CA GLY A 171 -7.15 12.64 25.23
C GLY A 171 -8.16 12.03 26.18
N ASN A 172 -7.75 10.91 26.78
CA ASN A 172 -8.44 10.32 27.90
C ASN A 172 -8.26 11.30 29.06
N LYS A 173 -9.29 12.11 29.33
CA LYS A 173 -9.35 12.90 30.56
C LYS A 173 -9.72 11.93 31.68
N TYR A 174 -8.73 11.52 32.45
CA TYR A 174 -8.89 11.24 33.87
C TYR A 174 -7.94 12.16 34.61
#